data_AF-A0AA36N5K2-F1
#
_entry.id   AF-A0AA36N5K2-F1
#
_cell.length_a   1.000
_cell.length_b   1.000
_cell.length_c   1.000
_cell.angle_alpha   90.00
_cell.angle_beta   90.00
_cell.angle_gamma   90.00
#
_symmetry.space_group_name_H-M   'P 1'
#
loop_
_entity.id
_entity.type
_entity.pdbx_description
1 polymer ?
#
loop_
_entity_poly.entity_id
_entity_poly.type
_entity_poly.pdbx_seq_one_letter_code
_entity_poly.pdbx_strand_id
1 'polypeptide(L)'
;MSHANLALALTNLACIFPVMVAADHGDTATAWLAFFAGAASFVYHLFESHKHGMAGYGASHSTSRALLGLDRVGAGLLICRTAPRLLSRTVWPETLPVALLALIFLGLSEIPGLSKPVYLATHSGWHVAAFYGCGLVHALHYYSGV
;
A
#
# COMPACT_ATOMS: atom_id res chain seq x y z
N MET A 1 12.04 -20.78 -3.70
CA MET A 1 10.99 -19.80 -3.37
C MET A 1 11.50 -18.84 -2.31
N SER A 2 11.36 -17.53 -2.51
CA SER A 2 11.80 -16.53 -1.53
C SER A 2 10.70 -16.33 -0.47
N HIS A 3 10.88 -16.89 0.74
CA HIS A 3 10.00 -16.63 1.88
C HIS A 3 9.85 -15.12 2.16
N ALA A 4 10.85 -14.33 1.80
CA ALA A 4 10.83 -12.87 1.91
C ALA A 4 9.80 -12.20 1.00
N ASN A 5 9.66 -12.64 -0.25
CA ASN A 5 8.64 -12.11 -1.17
C ASN A 5 7.23 -12.41 -0.65
N LEU A 6 7.01 -13.62 -0.13
CA LEU A 6 5.73 -13.99 0.47
C LEU A 6 5.44 -13.15 1.72
N ALA A 7 6.42 -13.00 2.63
CA ALA A 7 6.27 -12.18 3.82
C ALA A 7 5.95 -10.72 3.48
N LEU A 8 6.65 -10.15 2.49
CA LEU A 8 6.37 -8.80 2.00
C LEU A 8 4.99 -8.70 1.34
N ALA A 9 4.64 -9.65 0.47
CA ALA A 9 3.34 -9.68 -0.18
C ALA A 9 2.19 -9.72 0.82
N LEU A 10 2.30 -10.54 1.88
CA LEU A 10 1.27 -10.67 2.93
C LEU A 10 0.99 -9.36 3.68
N THR A 11 1.94 -8.42 3.73
CA THR A 11 1.70 -7.11 4.38
C THR A 11 0.68 -6.27 3.61
N ASN A 12 0.44 -6.55 2.32
CA ASN A 12 -0.63 -5.93 1.55
C ASN A 12 -2.03 -6.37 1.97
N LEU A 13 -2.19 -7.41 2.80
CA LEU A 13 -3.46 -7.72 3.43
C LEU A 13 -3.95 -6.61 4.37
N ALA A 14 -3.08 -5.65 4.74
CA ALA A 14 -3.50 -4.42 5.39
C ALA A 14 -4.54 -3.63 4.57
N CYS A 15 -4.66 -3.86 3.25
CA CYS A 15 -5.71 -3.28 2.41
C CYS A 15 -7.12 -3.68 2.83
N ILE A 16 -7.29 -4.77 3.58
CA ILE A 16 -8.59 -5.22 4.09
C ILE A 16 -9.24 -4.12 4.95
N PHE A 17 -8.45 -3.35 5.70
CA PHE A 17 -9.00 -2.28 6.54
C PHE A 17 -9.72 -1.18 5.73
N PRO A 18 -9.08 -0.48 4.76
CA PRO A 18 -9.80 0.49 3.93
C PRO A 18 -10.92 -0.14 3.10
N VAL A 19 -10.81 -1.41 2.70
CA VAL A 19 -11.90 -2.13 2.02
C VAL A 19 -13.12 -2.26 2.92
N MET A 20 -12.95 -2.75 4.15
CA MET A 20 -14.03 -2.94 5.12
C MET A 20 -14.70 -1.61 5.48
N VAL A 21 -13.91 -0.58 5.80
CA VAL A 21 -14.42 0.74 6.16
C VAL A 21 -15.27 1.34 5.04
N ALA A 22 -14.79 1.28 3.79
CA ALA A 22 -15.53 1.79 2.65
C ALA A 22 -16.79 0.98 2.33
N ALA A 23 -16.72 -0.36 2.45
CA ALA A 23 -17.85 -1.25 2.18
C ALA A 23 -18.98 -1.05 3.19
N ASP A 24 -18.66 -0.90 4.48
CA ASP A 24 -19.64 -0.69 5.56
C ASP A 24 -20.46 0.61 5.37
N HIS A 25 -19.88 1.60 4.68
CA HIS A 25 -20.51 2.89 4.40
C HIS A 25 -21.03 3.02 2.95
N GLY A 26 -21.06 1.92 2.19
CA GLY A 26 -21.58 1.91 0.81
C GLY A 26 -20.70 2.61 -0.23
N ASP A 27 -19.47 3.04 0.09
CA ASP A 27 -18.51 3.61 -0.87
C ASP A 27 -17.80 2.50 -1.66
N THR A 28 -18.57 1.86 -2.53
CA THR A 28 -18.11 0.72 -3.35
C THR A 28 -16.91 1.09 -4.23
N ALA A 29 -16.82 2.33 -4.70
CA ALA A 29 -15.69 2.80 -5.50
C ALA A 29 -14.38 2.77 -4.70
N THR A 30 -14.38 3.30 -3.47
CA THR A 30 -13.21 3.26 -2.60
C THR A 30 -12.86 1.82 -2.21
N ALA A 31 -13.86 0.97 -1.91
CA ALA A 31 -13.63 -0.43 -1.59
C ALA A 31 -12.94 -1.18 -2.74
N TRP A 32 -13.42 -1.02 -3.98
CA TRP A 32 -12.81 -1.64 -5.15
C TRP A 32 -11.41 -1.11 -5.45
N LEU A 33 -11.17 0.19 -5.30
CA LEU A 33 -9.84 0.77 -5.50
C LEU A 33 -8.84 0.29 -4.46
N ALA A 34 -9.25 0.21 -3.19
CA ALA A 34 -8.41 -0.32 -2.11
C ALA A 34 -8.09 -1.80 -2.32
N PHE A 35 -9.10 -2.60 -2.70
CA PHE A 35 -8.91 -4.01 -3.04
C PHE A 35 -7.97 -4.18 -4.23
N PHE A 36 -8.18 -3.43 -5.32
CA PHE A 36 -7.34 -3.47 -6.51
C PHE A 36 -5.89 -3.10 -6.19
N ALA A 37 -5.66 -2.01 -5.44
CA ALA A 37 -4.33 -1.59 -5.03
C ALA A 37 -3.62 -2.67 -4.19
N GLY A 38 -4.30 -3.22 -3.17
CA GLY A 38 -3.73 -4.28 -2.35
C GLY A 38 -3.47 -5.57 -3.11
N ALA A 39 -4.38 -5.99 -4.00
CA ALA A 39 -4.21 -7.19 -4.80
C ALA A 39 -3.08 -7.05 -5.84
N ALA A 40 -3.03 -5.90 -6.53
CA ALA A 40 -1.95 -5.61 -7.49
C ALA A 40 -0.58 -5.60 -6.79
N SER A 41 -0.50 -4.96 -5.62
CA SER A 41 0.72 -4.91 -4.81
C SER A 41 1.13 -6.29 -4.28
N PHE A 42 0.17 -7.08 -3.79
CA PHE A 42 0.40 -8.46 -3.36
C PHE A 42 1.01 -9.30 -4.49
N VAL A 43 0.40 -9.26 -5.67
CA VAL A 43 0.88 -10.02 -6.85
C VAL A 43 2.26 -9.51 -7.27
N TYR A 44 2.46 -8.21 -7.33
CA TYR A 44 3.76 -7.63 -7.66
C TYR A 44 4.87 -8.15 -6.74
N HIS A 45 4.72 -8.01 -5.42
CA HIS A 45 5.75 -8.43 -4.47
C HIS A 45 5.96 -9.93 -4.43
N LEU A 46 4.94 -10.74 -4.72
CA LEU A 46 5.09 -12.17 -4.86
C LEU A 46 6.03 -12.54 -6.03
N PHE A 47 5.91 -11.83 -7.15
CA PHE A 47 6.65 -12.09 -8.39
C PHE A 47 7.85 -11.16 -8.61
N GLU A 48 8.16 -10.28 -7.65
CA GLU A 48 9.27 -9.34 -7.76
C GLU A 48 10.62 -10.05 -7.87
N SER A 49 11.33 -9.80 -8.98
CA SER A 49 12.57 -10.50 -9.33
C SER A 49 13.76 -9.59 -9.58
N HIS A 50 13.62 -8.28 -9.37
CA HIS A 50 14.60 -7.27 -9.80
C HIS A 50 15.12 -6.37 -8.69
N LYS A 51 14.58 -6.44 -7.47
CA LYS A 51 15.00 -5.63 -6.32
C LYS A 51 15.66 -6.47 -5.22
N HIS A 52 16.66 -5.88 -4.54
CA HIS A 52 17.28 -6.36 -3.30
C HIS A 52 17.65 -7.86 -3.24
N GLY A 53 18.07 -8.46 -4.37
CA GLY A 53 18.45 -9.87 -4.43
C GLY A 53 17.29 -10.84 -4.15
N MET A 54 16.05 -10.39 -4.35
CA MET A 54 14.86 -11.20 -4.13
C MET A 54 14.49 -11.97 -5.40
N ALA A 55 14.54 -13.30 -5.33
CA ALA A 55 14.10 -14.18 -6.40
C ALA A 55 12.58 -14.42 -6.29
N GLY A 56 11.81 -13.70 -7.09
CA GLY A 56 10.35 -13.87 -7.22
C GLY A 56 9.94 -15.26 -7.71
N TYR A 57 8.63 -15.52 -7.71
CA TYR A 57 8.05 -16.82 -8.08
C TYR A 57 8.09 -17.09 -9.60
N GLY A 58 9.27 -17.33 -10.15
CA GLY A 58 9.45 -17.77 -11.55
C GLY A 58 9.07 -16.74 -12.60
N ALA A 59 8.90 -15.47 -12.22
CA ALA A 59 8.59 -14.39 -13.15
C ALA A 59 9.86 -13.87 -13.84
N SER A 60 9.72 -13.56 -15.13
CA SER A 60 10.76 -12.86 -15.88
C SER A 60 10.88 -11.39 -15.43
N HIS A 61 12.02 -10.75 -15.72
CA HIS A 61 12.20 -9.32 -15.47
C HIS A 61 11.15 -8.44 -16.18
N SER A 62 10.66 -8.83 -17.36
CA SER A 62 9.60 -8.10 -18.05
C SER A 62 8.26 -8.24 -17.33
N THR A 63 7.89 -9.45 -16.90
CA THR A 63 6.69 -9.70 -16.09
C THR A 63 6.72 -8.92 -14.78
N SER A 64 7.85 -8.96 -14.06
CA SER A 64 8.00 -8.22 -12.81
C SER A 64 7.83 -6.71 -13.00
N ARG A 65 8.33 -6.13 -14.11
CA ARG A 65 8.14 -4.70 -14.42
C ARG A 65 6.70 -4.37 -14.84
N ALA A 66 6.02 -5.26 -15.54
CA ALA A 66 4.61 -5.06 -15.89
C ALA A 66 3.73 -5.05 -14.63
N LEU A 67 3.97 -5.97 -13.69
CA LEU A 67 3.27 -6.02 -12.41
C LEU A 67 3.55 -4.78 -11.55
N LEU A 68 4.78 -4.26 -11.54
CA LEU A 68 5.10 -2.97 -10.90
C LEU A 68 4.28 -1.82 -11.49
N GLY A 69 4.04 -1.84 -12.81
CA GLY A 69 3.19 -0.87 -13.47
C GLY A 69 1.75 -0.92 -12.94
N LEU A 70 1.18 -2.11 -12.81
CA LEU A 70 -0.17 -2.31 -12.25
C LEU A 70 -0.27 -1.88 -10.79
N ASP A 71 0.72 -2.25 -9.97
CA ASP A 71 0.82 -1.84 -8.56
C ASP A 71 0.80 -0.30 -8.43
N ARG A 72 1.64 0.39 -9.21
CA ARG A 72 1.69 1.86 -9.24
C ARG A 72 0.39 2.50 -9.71
N VAL A 73 -0.29 1.92 -10.70
CA VAL A 73 -1.60 2.40 -11.16
C VAL A 73 -2.64 2.24 -10.04
N GLY A 74 -2.68 1.08 -9.37
CA GLY A 74 -3.58 0.84 -8.25
C GLY A 74 -3.36 1.82 -7.10
N ALA A 75 -2.10 1.99 -6.68
CA ALA A 75 -1.73 2.96 -5.66
C ALA A 75 -2.11 4.40 -6.06
N GLY A 76 -1.83 4.80 -7.31
CA GLY A 76 -2.17 6.12 -7.84
C GLY A 76 -3.67 6.41 -7.84
N LEU A 77 -4.49 5.46 -8.31
CA LEU A 77 -5.95 5.61 -8.31
C LEU A 77 -6.51 5.73 -6.89
N LEU A 78 -6.00 4.92 -5.96
CA LEU A 78 -6.40 4.99 -4.55
C LEU A 78 -6.01 6.33 -3.92
N ILE A 79 -4.79 6.82 -4.19
CA ILE A 79 -4.34 8.15 -3.73
C ILE A 79 -5.24 9.25 -4.28
N CYS A 80 -5.56 9.25 -5.59
CA CYS A 80 -6.46 10.24 -6.18
C CYS A 80 -7.85 10.24 -5.54
N ARG A 81 -8.37 9.06 -5.14
CA ARG A 81 -9.66 8.93 -4.46
C ARG A 81 -9.61 9.40 -2.99
N THR A 82 -8.48 9.17 -2.31
CA THR A 82 -8.31 9.44 -0.89
C THR A 82 -7.85 10.88 -0.62
N ALA A 83 -7.08 11.50 -1.52
CA ALA A 83 -6.47 12.81 -1.33
C ALA A 83 -7.47 13.94 -1.00
N PRO A 84 -8.64 14.06 -1.66
CA PRO A 84 -9.58 15.13 -1.32
C PRO A 84 -10.10 15.04 0.12
N ARG A 85 -10.27 13.81 0.64
CA ARG A 85 -10.75 13.57 2.02
C ARG A 85 -9.65 13.79 3.03
N LEU A 86 -8.43 13.39 2.70
CA LEU A 86 -7.24 13.64 3.51
C LEU A 86 -7.02 15.14 3.74
N LEU A 87 -7.29 15.98 2.73
CA LEU A 87 -7.13 17.44 2.81
C LEU A 87 -8.28 18.15 3.57
N SER A 88 -9.27 17.42 4.07
CA SER A 88 -10.33 18.01 4.87
C SER A 88 -9.79 18.45 6.25
N ARG A 89 -10.33 19.56 6.78
CA ARG A 89 -9.85 20.14 8.05
C ARG A 89 -10.05 19.22 9.26
N THR A 90 -11.00 18.29 9.18
CA THR A 90 -11.33 17.35 10.26
C THR A 90 -10.50 16.07 10.19
N VAL A 91 -10.04 15.66 9.01
CA VAL A 91 -9.29 14.41 8.81
C VAL A 91 -7.79 14.62 8.83
N TRP A 92 -7.30 15.74 8.28
CA TRP A 92 -5.86 16.01 8.14
C TRP A 92 -5.06 15.90 9.45
N PRO A 93 -5.48 16.51 10.59
CA PRO A 93 -4.68 16.50 11.81
C PRO A 93 -4.49 15.09 12.37
N GLU A 94 -5.53 14.27 12.31
CA GLU A 94 -5.55 12.90 12.86
C GLU A 94 -4.78 11.90 11.99
N THR A 95 -4.67 12.18 10.69
CA THR A 95 -4.05 11.27 9.71
C THR A 95 -2.62 11.64 9.34
N LEU A 96 -2.20 12.88 9.63
CA LEU A 96 -0.87 13.38 9.33
C LEU A 96 0.27 12.53 9.93
N PRO A 97 0.24 12.09 11.20
CA PRO A 97 1.32 11.27 11.75
C PRO A 97 1.52 9.95 10.99
N VAL A 98 0.41 9.31 10.61
CA VAL A 98 0.43 8.04 9.85
C VAL A 98 0.93 8.27 8.42
N ALA A 99 0.51 9.36 7.77
CA ALA A 99 0.98 9.72 6.44
C ALA A 99 2.48 10.00 6.43
N LEU A 100 3.01 10.74 7.41
CA LEU A 100 4.44 10.99 7.56
C LEU A 100 5.21 9.69 7.82
N LEU A 101 4.71 8.83 8.71
CA LEU A 101 5.33 7.54 8.98
C LEU A 101 5.41 6.66 7.73
N ALA A 102 4.33 6.62 6.94
CA ALA A 102 4.30 5.91 5.66
C ALA A 102 5.37 6.46 4.71
N LEU A 103 5.44 7.78 4.52
CA LEU A 103 6.45 8.40 3.66
C LEU A 103 7.89 8.14 4.12
N ILE A 104 8.14 8.14 5.43
CA ILE A 104 9.44 7.79 6.00
C ILE A 104 9.80 6.33 5.66
N PHE A 105 8.88 5.39 5.89
CA PHE A 105 9.11 3.98 5.57
C PHE A 105 9.36 3.74 4.08
N LEU A 106 8.58 4.40 3.22
CA LEU A 106 8.79 4.33 1.77
C LEU A 106 10.18 4.86 1.40
N GLY A 107 10.53 6.07 1.87
CA GLY A 107 11.81 6.69 1.59
C GLY A 107 13.00 5.85 2.06
N LEU A 108 12.92 5.26 3.25
CA LEU A 108 13.93 4.35 3.78
C LEU A 108 14.03 3.05 2.98
N SER A 109 12.90 2.52 2.50
CA SER A 109 12.88 1.26 1.74
C SER A 109 13.49 1.39 0.33
N GLU A 110 13.49 2.58 -0.26
CA GLU A 110 13.99 2.81 -1.62
C GLU A 110 15.46 3.27 -1.67
N ILE A 111 16.18 3.28 -0.53
CA ILE A 111 17.61 3.60 -0.49
C ILE A 111 18.41 2.54 -1.29
N PRO A 112 19.25 2.93 -2.27
CA PRO A 112 20.10 2.00 -3.00
C PRO A 112 21.07 1.25 -2.08
N GLY A 113 21.26 -0.05 -2.31
CA GLY A 113 22.20 -0.87 -1.53
C GLY A 113 21.73 -1.27 -0.13
N LEU A 114 20.48 -0.97 0.23
CA LEU A 114 19.88 -1.38 1.49
C LEU A 114 19.85 -2.92 1.61
N SER A 115 20.18 -3.44 2.79
CA SER A 115 20.18 -4.88 3.04
C SER A 115 18.76 -5.45 2.98
N LYS A 116 18.64 -6.71 2.53
CA LYS A 116 17.34 -7.39 2.38
C LYS A 116 16.47 -7.34 3.66
N PRO A 117 16.99 -7.57 4.88
CA PRO A 117 16.17 -7.48 6.10
C PRO A 117 15.64 -6.07 6.37
N VAL A 118 16.46 -5.04 6.16
CA VAL A 118 16.04 -3.65 6.37
C VAL A 118 15.01 -3.25 5.33
N TYR A 119 15.19 -3.65 4.06
CA TYR A 119 14.22 -3.44 2.99
C TYR A 119 12.88 -4.07 3.33
N LEU A 120 12.88 -5.34 3.74
CA LEU A 120 11.66 -6.03 4.12
C LEU A 120 10.97 -5.31 5.27
N ALA A 121 11.69 -4.90 6.31
CA ALA A 121 11.11 -4.22 7.47
C ALA A 121 10.50 -2.87 7.09
N THR A 122 11.25 -2.02 6.37
CA THR A 122 10.79 -0.67 6.02
C THR A 122 9.69 -0.72 4.96
N HIS A 123 9.79 -1.56 3.94
CA HIS A 123 8.76 -1.67 2.91
C HIS A 123 7.46 -2.31 3.43
N SER A 124 7.58 -3.28 4.36
CA SER A 124 6.40 -3.82 5.07
C SER A 124 5.74 -2.73 5.93
N GLY A 125 6.54 -1.93 6.63
CA GLY A 125 6.06 -0.78 7.40
C GLY A 125 5.33 0.23 6.52
N TRP A 126 5.84 0.48 5.30
CA TRP A 126 5.18 1.31 4.30
C TRP A 126 3.79 0.77 3.94
N HIS A 127 3.65 -0.50 3.58
CA HIS A 127 2.34 -1.09 3.23
C HIS A 127 1.33 -0.94 4.37
N VAL A 128 1.73 -1.32 5.58
CA VAL A 128 0.85 -1.26 6.74
C VAL A 128 0.44 0.18 7.04
N ALA A 129 1.38 1.13 7.08
CA ALA A 129 1.09 2.53 7.34
C ALA A 129 0.23 3.18 6.24
N ALA A 130 0.50 2.87 4.97
CA ALA A 130 -0.24 3.41 3.83
C ALA A 130 -1.70 2.93 3.83
N PHE A 131 -1.94 1.62 3.97
CA PHE A 131 -3.31 1.08 4.00
C PHE A 131 -4.04 1.45 5.28
N TYR A 132 -3.37 1.45 6.43
CA TYR A 132 -3.95 1.92 7.68
C TYR A 132 -4.37 3.39 7.59
N GLY A 133 -3.46 4.25 7.11
CA GLY A 133 -3.73 5.67 6.88
C GLY A 133 -4.89 5.91 5.92
N CYS A 134 -4.95 5.15 4.82
CA CYS A 134 -6.07 5.20 3.89
C CYS A 134 -7.39 4.84 4.58
N GLY A 135 -7.44 3.74 5.35
CA GLY A 135 -8.65 3.34 6.05
C GLY A 135 -9.07 4.36 7.11
N LEU A 136 -8.09 4.96 7.80
CA LEU A 136 -8.33 6.01 8.79
C LEU A 136 -8.90 7.29 8.15
N VAL A 137 -8.38 7.71 6.99
CA VAL A 137 -8.94 8.84 6.22
C VAL A 137 -10.43 8.63 5.93
N HIS A 138 -10.79 7.44 5.43
CA HIS A 138 -12.18 7.13 5.08
C HIS A 138 -13.05 6.98 6.33
N ALA A 139 -12.56 6.31 7.37
CA ALA A 139 -13.30 6.17 8.63
C ALA A 139 -13.63 7.54 9.23
N LEU A 140 -12.63 8.40 9.37
CA LEU A 140 -12.84 9.75 9.91
C LEU A 140 -13.78 10.57 9.03
N HIS A 141 -13.66 10.48 7.70
CA HIS A 141 -14.59 11.15 6.80
C HIS A 141 -16.05 10.69 7.02
N TYR A 142 -16.30 9.38 7.07
CA TYR A 142 -17.66 8.86 7.25
C TYR A 142 -18.25 9.18 8.63
N TYR A 143 -17.45 9.07 9.70
CA TYR A 143 -17.94 9.32 11.07
C TYR A 143 -17.96 10.79 11.48
N SER A 144 -17.21 11.66 10.80
CA SER A 144 -17.26 13.11 11.07
C SER A 144 -18.46 13.82 10.43
N GLY A 145 -19.22 13.14 9.57
CA GLY A 145 -20.41 13.70 8.93
C GLY A 145 -20.12 14.86 7.97
N VAL A 146 -18.88 14.95 7.47
CA VAL A 146 -18.42 15.97 6.52
C VAL A 146 -18.47 15.45 5.09
#